data_AF-A0A2V3W4W0-F1
#
_entry.id   AF-A0A2V3W4W0-F1
#
_cell.length_a   1.000
_cell.length_b   1.000
_cell.length_c   1.000
_cell.angle_alpha   90.00
_cell.angle_beta   90.00
_cell.angle_gamma   90.00
#
_symmetry.space_group_name_H-M   'P 1'
#
loop_
_entity.id
_entity.type
_entity.pdbx_description
1 polymer ?
#
loop_
_entity_poly.entity_id
_entity_poly.type
_entity_poly.pdbx_seq_one_letter_code
_entity_poly.pdbx_strand_id
1 'polypeptide(L)'
;MDQNAKRIMDQIEESSHISVDEIYNIAHSIQHEDLTDEATVRSLVRRLSRLAGRPISAGKEDEIVRSIINNEIPSSMEALQRFFGN
;
A
#
# COMPACT_ATOMS: atom_id res chain seq x y z
N MET A 1 5.65 -6.20 18.38
CA MET A 1 5.67 -6.05 16.91
C MET A 1 6.81 -6.91 16.37
N ASP A 2 6.56 -7.64 15.28
CA ASP A 2 7.58 -8.42 14.59
C ASP A 2 8.71 -7.51 14.06
N GLN A 3 9.97 -7.91 14.19
CA GLN A 3 11.13 -7.08 13.81
C GLN A 3 11.18 -6.81 12.30
N ASN A 4 10.58 -7.66 11.48
CA ASN A 4 10.64 -7.54 10.03
C ASN A 4 9.56 -6.58 9.51
N ALA A 5 8.37 -6.58 10.13
CA ALA A 5 7.35 -5.56 9.86
C ALA A 5 7.93 -4.16 10.14
N LYS A 6 8.59 -3.97 11.29
CA LYS A 6 9.19 -2.69 11.65
C LYS A 6 10.11 -2.13 10.55
N ARG A 7 10.95 -2.97 9.92
CA ARG A 7 11.88 -2.52 8.87
C ARG A 7 11.19 -1.99 7.62
N ILE A 8 10.10 -2.62 7.18
CA ILE A 8 9.34 -2.13 6.01
C ILE A 8 8.65 -0.82 6.36
N MET A 9 8.03 -0.74 7.53
CA MET A 9 7.40 0.48 8.01
C MET A 9 8.42 1.63 8.09
N ASP A 10 9.62 1.39 8.63
CA ASP A 10 10.71 2.36 8.70
C ASP A 10 11.11 2.84 7.28
N GLN A 11 11.23 1.93 6.30
CA GLN A 11 11.55 2.29 4.91
C GLN A 11 10.46 3.13 4.23
N ILE A 12 9.19 2.81 4.50
CA ILE A 12 8.04 3.57 3.98
C ILE A 12 8.05 4.98 4.58
N GLU A 13 8.27 5.10 5.89
CA GLU A 13 8.35 6.38 6.59
C GLU A 13 9.48 7.25 6.01
N GLU A 14 10.69 6.70 5.87
CA GLU A 14 11.83 7.39 5.24
C GLU A 14 11.54 7.84 3.80
N SER A 15 10.81 7.03 3.03
CA SER A 15 10.56 7.28 1.61
C SER A 15 9.37 8.19 1.33
N SER A 16 8.38 8.23 2.22
CA SER A 16 7.07 8.86 1.96
C SER A 16 6.68 9.92 2.97
N HIS A 17 7.45 10.11 4.05
CA HIS A 17 7.11 10.97 5.18
C HIS A 17 5.76 10.63 5.84
N ILE A 18 5.25 9.42 5.61
CA ILE A 18 4.02 8.92 6.22
C ILE A 18 4.38 8.22 7.52
N SER A 19 3.71 8.60 8.60
CA SER A 19 3.89 7.96 9.90
C SER A 19 3.26 6.56 9.94
N VAL A 20 3.81 5.69 10.79
CA VAL A 20 3.25 4.35 11.02
C VAL A 20 1.79 4.42 11.48
N ASP A 21 1.42 5.41 12.30
CA ASP A 21 0.05 5.63 12.76
C ASP A 21 -0.92 5.94 11.60
N GLU A 22 -0.50 6.75 10.63
CA GLU A 22 -1.30 7.03 9.44
C GLU A 22 -1.52 5.76 8.60
N ILE A 23 -0.49 4.92 8.43
CA ILE A 23 -0.62 3.64 7.74
C ILE A 23 -1.65 2.75 8.43
N TYR A 24 -1.60 2.65 9.76
CA TYR A 24 -2.57 1.88 10.54
C TYR A 24 -3.99 2.42 10.43
N ASN A 25 -4.16 3.75 10.50
CA ASN A 25 -5.47 4.38 10.35
C ASN A 25 -6.09 4.10 8.98
N ILE A 26 -5.26 4.08 7.92
CA ILE A 26 -5.72 3.75 6.57
C ILE A 26 -6.10 2.27 6.49
N ALA A 27 -5.27 1.37 7.02
CA ALA A 27 -5.55 -0.07 7.06
C ALA A 27 -6.89 -0.37 7.77
N HIS A 28 -7.15 0.29 8.92
CA HIS A 28 -8.43 0.17 9.61
C HIS A 28 -9.60 0.73 8.78
N SER A 29 -9.41 1.85 8.08
CA SER A 29 -10.48 2.45 7.28
C SER A 29 -10.94 1.56 6.12
N ILE A 30 -10.06 0.71 5.60
CA ILE A 30 -10.34 -0.16 4.45
C ILE A 30 -10.59 -1.62 4.81
N GLN A 31 -10.46 -2.00 6.08
CA GLN A 31 -10.60 -3.40 6.52
C GLN A 31 -11.98 -4.01 6.18
N HIS A 32 -13.00 -3.16 6.05
CA HIS A 32 -14.37 -3.55 5.71
C HIS A 32 -14.75 -3.19 4.27
N GLU A 33 -13.80 -2.66 3.48
CA GLU A 33 -14.01 -2.29 2.08
C GLU A 33 -13.70 -3.46 1.15
N ASP A 34 -14.30 -3.46 -0.03
CA ASP A 34 -14.04 -4.47 -1.06
C ASP A 34 -12.79 -4.12 -1.88
N LEU A 35 -11.66 -4.74 -1.52
CA LEU A 35 -10.38 -4.57 -2.23
C LEU A 35 -10.33 -5.30 -3.58
N THR A 36 -11.42 -5.95 -4.01
CA THR A 36 -11.56 -6.51 -5.36
C THR A 36 -12.22 -5.53 -6.33
N ASP A 37 -12.84 -4.47 -5.82
CA ASP A 37 -13.48 -3.43 -6.63
C ASP A 37 -12.46 -2.38 -7.13
N GLU A 38 -12.44 -2.17 -8.43
CA GLU A 38 -11.50 -1.25 -9.08
C GLU A 38 -11.65 0.19 -8.62
N ALA A 39 -12.89 0.65 -8.40
CA ALA A 39 -13.13 2.02 -7.97
C ALA A 39 -12.62 2.25 -6.54
N THR A 40 -12.86 1.29 -5.65
CA THR A 40 -12.37 1.28 -4.26
C THR A 40 -10.85 1.30 -4.22
N VAL A 41 -10.21 0.37 -4.93
CA VAL A 41 -8.74 0.27 -4.99
C VAL A 41 -8.14 1.55 -5.60
N ARG A 42 -8.70 2.05 -6.71
CA ARG A 42 -8.21 3.27 -7.36
C ARG A 42 -8.31 4.50 -6.45
N SER A 43 -9.42 4.64 -5.73
CA SER A 43 -9.62 5.72 -4.75
C SER A 43 -8.54 5.68 -3.66
N LEU A 44 -8.28 4.49 -3.12
CA LEU A 44 -7.26 4.26 -2.11
C LEU A 44 -5.85 4.61 -2.62
N VAL A 45 -5.48 4.12 -3.80
CA VAL A 45 -4.17 4.39 -4.42
C VAL A 45 -3.96 5.90 -4.62
N ARG A 46 -4.96 6.62 -5.13
CA ARG A 46 -4.90 8.08 -5.30
C ARG A 46 -4.76 8.81 -3.97
N ARG A 47 -5.49 8.37 -2.95
CA ARG A 47 -5.41 8.96 -1.60
C ARG A 47 -4.02 8.78 -1.00
N LEU A 48 -3.44 7.58 -1.11
CA LEU A 48 -2.10 7.27 -0.64
C LEU A 48 -1.01 8.03 -1.41
N SER A 49 -1.13 8.11 -2.75
CA SER A 49 -0.21 8.87 -3.60
C SER A 49 -0.14 10.36 -3.20
N ARG A 50 -1.29 10.96 -2.88
CA ARG A 50 -1.36 12.34 -2.38
C ARG A 50 -0.77 12.50 -0.99
N LEU A 51 -1.08 11.58 -0.08
CA LEU A 51 -0.56 11.58 1.28
C LEU A 51 0.97 11.47 1.30
N ALA A 52 1.51 10.56 0.48
CA ALA A 52 2.95 10.32 0.33
C ALA A 52 3.69 11.47 -0.40
N GLY A 53 2.97 12.47 -0.92
CA GLY A 53 3.56 13.51 -1.77
C GLY A 53 4.18 12.97 -3.07
N ARG A 54 3.75 11.78 -3.52
CA ARG A 54 4.31 11.08 -4.69
C ARG A 54 3.23 10.97 -5.77
N PRO A 55 3.06 11.99 -6.62
CA PRO A 55 2.09 11.93 -7.71
C PRO A 55 2.46 10.81 -8.69
N ILE A 56 1.45 10.04 -9.08
CA ILE A 56 1.58 8.96 -10.07
C ILE A 56 0.88 9.37 -11.37
N SER A 57 1.38 8.88 -12.50
CA SER A 57 0.70 9.04 -13.79
C SER A 57 -0.48 8.08 -13.90
N ALA A 58 -1.44 8.36 -14.79
CA ALA A 58 -2.61 7.51 -15.00
C ALA A 58 -2.23 6.06 -15.34
N GLY A 59 -1.25 5.85 -16.23
CA GLY A 59 -0.80 4.50 -16.58
C GLY A 59 -0.19 3.72 -15.40
N LYS A 60 0.52 4.42 -14.49
CA LYS A 60 1.09 3.81 -13.30
C LYS A 60 0.02 3.53 -12.24
N GLU A 61 -0.98 4.40 -12.14
CA GLU A 61 -2.17 4.15 -11.32
C GLU A 61 -2.90 2.88 -11.79
N ASP A 62 -3.17 2.76 -13.09
CA ASP A 62 -3.87 1.60 -13.65
C ASP A 62 -3.08 0.29 -13.46
N GLU A 63 -1.75 0.33 -13.58
CA GLU A 63 -0.88 -0.82 -13.29
C GLU A 63 -1.00 -1.27 -11.83
N ILE A 64 -0.89 -0.33 -10.88
CA ILE A 64 -1.02 -0.63 -9.44
C ILE A 64 -2.40 -1.21 -9.14
N VAL A 65 -3.46 -0.57 -9.64
CA VAL A 65 -4.84 -0.99 -9.43
C VAL A 65 -5.07 -2.41 -9.97
N ARG A 66 -4.58 -2.68 -11.18
CA ARG A 66 -4.67 -4.00 -11.81
C ARG A 66 -3.94 -5.07 -10.99
N SER A 67 -2.73 -4.80 -10.53
CA SER A 67 -1.96 -5.79 -9.75
C SER A 67 -2.60 -6.11 -8.39
N ILE A 68 -3.29 -5.15 -7.77
CA ILE A 68 -4.05 -5.39 -6.54
C ILE A 68 -5.26 -6.29 -6.82
N ILE A 69 -6.09 -5.94 -7.82
CA ILE A 69 -7.33 -6.68 -8.15
C ILE A 69 -7.03 -8.09 -8.67
N ASN A 70 -5.97 -8.24 -9.46
CA ASN A 70 -5.52 -9.54 -9.97
C ASN A 70 -4.79 -10.38 -8.92
N ASN A 71 -4.60 -9.86 -7.71
CA ASN A 71 -3.88 -10.52 -6.63
C ASN A 71 -2.43 -10.91 -7.04
N GLU A 72 -1.82 -10.05 -7.86
CA GLU A 72 -0.41 -10.14 -8.29
C GLU A 72 0.55 -9.62 -7.21
N ILE A 73 -0.01 -9.09 -6.11
CA ILE A 73 0.71 -8.63 -4.93
C ILE A 73 0.58 -9.68 -3.82
N PRO A 74 1.63 -9.94 -3.03
CA PRO A 74 1.55 -10.88 -1.94
C PRO A 74 0.49 -10.50 -0.89
N SER A 75 -0.33 -11.47 -0.50
CA SER A 75 -1.46 -11.25 0.43
C SER A 75 -1.07 -11.32 1.92
N SER A 76 0.18 -11.63 2.25
CA SER A 76 0.68 -11.70 3.62
C SER A 76 1.92 -10.83 3.82
N MET A 77 2.12 -10.37 5.06
CA MET A 77 3.28 -9.54 5.44
C MET A 77 4.61 -10.27 5.18
N GLU A 78 4.68 -11.58 5.42
CA GLU A 78 5.87 -12.40 5.17
C GLU A 78 6.18 -12.50 3.67
N ALA A 79 5.15 -12.59 2.84
CA ALA A 79 5.31 -12.67 1.40
C ALA A 79 5.68 -11.29 0.80
N LEU A 80 5.13 -10.20 1.35
CA LEU A 80 5.55 -8.82 1.01
C LEU A 80 7.01 -8.58 1.39
N GLN A 81 7.46 -9.07 2.54
CA GLN A 81 8.87 -8.99 2.95
C GLN A 81 9.80 -9.65 1.94
N ARG A 82 9.46 -10.85 1.46
CA ARG A 82 10.26 -11.53 0.43
C ARG A 82 10.24 -10.78 -0.90
N PHE A 83 9.14 -10.11 -1.21
CA PHE A 83 8.99 -9.33 -2.42
C PHE A 83 9.86 -8.06 -2.42
N PHE A 84 9.92 -7.33 -1.29
CA PHE A 84 10.68 -6.08 -1.16
C PHE A 84 12.10 -6.24 -0.58
N GLY A 85 12.43 -7.39 0.01
CA GLY A 85 13.70 -7.66 0.68
C GLY A 85 14.79 -8.26 -0.22
N ASN A 86 14.56 -8.40 -1.52
CA ASN A 86 15.57 -8.81 -2.52
C ASN A 86 16.18 -7.59 -3.23
#